data_AF-A0A846M6U4-F1
#
_entry.id   AF-A0A846M6U4-F1
#
_cell.length_a   1.000
_cell.length_b   1.000
_cell.length_c   1.000
_cell.angle_alpha   90.00
_cell.angle_beta   90.00
_cell.angle_gamma   90.00
#
_symmetry.space_group_name_H-M   'P 1'
#
loop_
_entity.id
_entity.type
_entity.pdbx_description
1 polymer ?
#
loop_
_entity_poly.entity_id
_entity_poly.type
_entity_poly.pdbx_seq_one_letter_code
_entity_poly.pdbx_strand_id
1 'polypeptide(L)'
;MKVGSRAAVAALVVSCIVAPAAAQERTAVKAGFSLEPQSGKTILVFRPTVRVGAQSTGGMFEPNADWTDKSRKNIDDALTKRQANLGNKVVTAPVAYGDDARLVEEYSALFAAVSQSVIQYQFFPGNRLPTKKRDNKADVFEWSLGTGISQLPGANDADYALFIYNKDAYGSTGRKLLQFAAALGGVSVTSGEHAGYAGLVDLKTGDLLWLNADGAMGGDVREVDGAEKRVGQLLEEFPGSAKPKLASVQP
;
A
#
# COMPACT_ATOMS: atom_id res chain seq x y z
N MET A 1 -63.58 1.20 43.88
CA MET A 1 -63.30 0.69 42.52
C MET A 1 -62.48 1.74 41.76
N LYS A 2 -61.16 1.56 41.65
CA LYS A 2 -60.26 1.96 40.54
C LYS A 2 -58.80 1.92 41.00
N VAL A 3 -58.06 1.03 40.37
CA VAL A 3 -56.61 0.81 40.38
C VAL A 3 -55.93 1.88 39.52
N GLY A 4 -54.65 2.19 39.80
CA GLY A 4 -53.76 2.93 38.88
C GLY A 4 -52.56 3.54 39.62
N SER A 5 -51.55 2.75 39.97
CA SER A 5 -50.33 2.50 39.17
C SER A 5 -49.53 3.76 38.84
N ARG A 6 -48.43 4.00 39.57
CA ARG A 6 -47.36 4.94 39.20
C ARG A 6 -46.10 4.12 38.98
N ALA A 7 -45.79 3.89 37.71
CA ALA A 7 -44.66 3.12 37.24
C ALA A 7 -43.33 3.83 37.56
N ALA A 8 -42.36 3.05 38.05
CA ALA A 8 -40.98 3.45 38.20
C ALA A 8 -40.31 3.56 36.82
N VAL A 9 -39.67 4.70 36.55
CA VAL A 9 -38.84 4.90 35.36
C VAL A 9 -37.47 4.31 35.65
N ALA A 10 -37.20 3.11 35.13
CA ALA A 10 -35.85 2.56 35.08
C ALA A 10 -35.14 3.13 33.84
N ALA A 11 -34.18 4.02 34.06
CA ALA A 11 -33.30 4.51 33.00
C ALA A 11 -32.30 3.42 32.62
N LEU A 12 -32.49 2.81 31.44
CA LEU A 12 -31.55 1.85 30.88
C LEU A 12 -30.37 2.61 30.27
N VAL A 13 -29.25 2.69 30.99
CA VAL A 13 -27.99 3.20 30.45
C VAL A 13 -27.42 2.13 29.51
N VAL A 14 -27.57 2.35 28.21
CA VAL A 14 -26.88 1.54 27.18
C VAL A 14 -25.43 2.02 27.15
N SER A 15 -24.55 1.33 27.87
CA SER A 15 -23.11 1.48 27.68
C SER A 15 -22.74 0.97 26.29
N CYS A 16 -22.47 1.88 25.35
CA CYS A 16 -21.83 1.55 24.09
C CYS A 16 -20.42 1.03 24.40
N ILE A 17 -20.26 -0.29 24.43
CA ILE A 17 -18.95 -0.94 24.37
C ILE A 17 -18.40 -0.60 22.98
N VAL A 18 -17.57 0.44 22.90
CA VAL A 18 -16.76 0.71 21.72
C VAL A 18 -15.73 -0.40 21.67
N ALA A 19 -16.04 -1.48 20.96
CA ALA A 19 -15.03 -2.49 20.66
C ALA A 19 -13.89 -1.77 19.90
N PRO A 20 -12.62 -1.95 20.30
CA PRO A 20 -11.51 -1.38 19.54
C PRO A 20 -11.63 -1.91 18.12
N ALA A 21 -11.79 -0.99 17.16
CA ALA A 21 -11.66 -1.33 15.75
C ALA A 21 -10.26 -1.93 15.59
N ALA A 22 -10.18 -3.23 15.34
CA ALA A 22 -8.91 -3.88 15.06
C ALA A 22 -8.27 -3.12 13.90
N ALA A 23 -7.15 -2.45 14.15
CA ALA A 23 -6.44 -1.72 13.11
C ALA A 23 -6.06 -2.74 12.04
N GLN A 24 -6.54 -2.51 10.80
CA GLN A 24 -6.19 -3.36 9.68
C GLN A 24 -4.68 -3.33 9.50
N GLU A 25 -4.05 -4.51 9.40
CA GLU A 25 -2.63 -4.61 9.10
C GLU A 25 -2.38 -3.90 7.75
N ARG A 26 -1.39 -3.00 7.74
CA ARG A 26 -1.06 -2.19 6.55
C ARG A 26 0.39 -2.37 6.10
N THR A 27 1.23 -2.83 7.01
CA THR A 27 2.66 -3.07 6.81
C THR A 27 3.00 -4.47 7.30
N ALA A 28 3.94 -5.15 6.63
CA ALA A 28 4.58 -6.35 7.14
C ALA A 28 6.08 -6.33 6.89
N VAL A 29 6.81 -7.00 7.80
CA VAL A 29 8.25 -7.23 7.74
C VAL A 29 8.47 -8.74 7.90
N LYS A 30 9.35 -9.33 7.09
CA LYS A 30 9.73 -10.74 7.20
C LYS A 30 10.36 -11.00 8.57
N ALA A 31 9.94 -12.07 9.24
CA ALA A 31 10.48 -12.43 10.55
C ALA A 31 12.01 -12.59 10.49
N GLY A 32 12.72 -11.97 11.43
CA GLY A 32 14.18 -11.96 11.49
C GLY A 32 14.87 -11.00 10.52
N PHE A 33 14.13 -10.32 9.64
CA PHE A 33 14.70 -9.27 8.79
C PHE A 33 14.83 -7.97 9.57
N SER A 34 16.02 -7.37 9.49
CA SER A 34 16.27 -5.99 9.90
C SER A 34 17.21 -5.35 8.89
N LEU A 35 16.95 -4.08 8.61
CA LEU A 35 17.84 -3.24 7.82
C LEU A 35 18.21 -2.05 8.67
N GLU A 36 19.45 -2.01 9.15
CA GLU A 36 19.93 -0.87 9.93
C GLU A 36 20.24 0.31 9.00
N PRO A 37 20.02 1.56 9.45
CA PRO A 37 20.55 2.72 8.76
C PRO A 37 22.08 2.61 8.60
N GLN A 38 22.60 3.06 7.46
CA GLN A 38 24.04 3.08 7.16
C GLN A 38 24.72 1.70 7.19
N SER A 39 23.98 0.63 6.95
CA SER A 39 24.51 -0.75 6.93
C SER A 39 25.47 -1.06 5.77
N GLY A 40 25.66 -0.11 4.85
CA GLY A 40 26.43 -0.30 3.61
C GLY A 40 25.67 -1.03 2.50
N LYS A 41 24.42 -1.44 2.76
CA LYS A 41 23.55 -2.11 1.79
C LYS A 41 23.12 -1.17 0.67
N THR A 42 22.95 -1.73 -0.52
CA THR A 42 22.50 -1.01 -1.71
C THR A 42 21.08 -1.42 -2.08
N ILE A 43 20.19 -0.43 -2.19
CA ILE A 43 18.79 -0.58 -2.59
C ILE A 43 18.65 -0.09 -4.03
N LEU A 44 18.28 -1.00 -4.93
CA LEU A 44 17.96 -0.75 -6.32
C LEU A 44 16.49 -0.36 -6.47
N VAL A 45 16.23 0.88 -6.88
CA VAL A 45 14.85 1.39 -7.05
C VAL A 45 14.44 1.26 -8.49
N PHE A 46 13.43 0.43 -8.76
CA PHE A 46 12.82 0.35 -10.08
C PHE A 46 11.86 1.53 -10.29
N ARG A 47 11.65 1.88 -11.56
CA ARG A 47 10.68 2.90 -11.92
C ARG A 47 9.30 2.50 -11.39
N PRO A 48 8.59 3.39 -10.66
CA PRO A 48 7.26 3.07 -10.16
C PRO A 48 6.29 2.76 -11.28
N THR A 49 5.44 1.74 -11.07
CA THR A 49 4.27 1.52 -11.92
C THR A 49 3.21 2.55 -11.52
N VAL A 50 2.86 3.46 -12.43
CA VAL A 50 1.86 4.52 -12.20
C VAL A 50 0.76 4.41 -13.24
N ARG A 51 -0.50 4.32 -12.79
CA ARG A 51 -1.69 4.30 -13.65
C ARG A 51 -2.75 5.23 -13.07
N VAL A 52 -3.14 6.26 -13.82
CA VAL A 52 -4.14 7.21 -13.36
C VAL A 52 -5.27 7.36 -14.37
N GLY A 53 -6.50 7.41 -13.88
CA GLY A 53 -7.68 7.46 -14.73
C GLY A 53 -8.94 7.90 -14.00
N ALA A 54 -10.06 7.83 -14.71
CA ALA A 54 -11.37 8.02 -14.13
C ALA A 54 -11.99 6.67 -13.73
N GLN A 55 -12.89 6.70 -12.75
CA GLN A 55 -13.78 5.59 -12.46
C GLN A 55 -15.18 5.93 -12.97
N SER A 56 -15.67 5.15 -13.93
CA SER A 56 -16.98 5.36 -14.55
C SER A 56 -18.13 5.13 -13.55
N THR A 57 -19.34 5.53 -13.94
CA THR A 57 -20.54 5.25 -13.13
C THR A 57 -20.73 3.75 -12.88
N GLY A 58 -20.38 2.91 -13.86
CA GLY A 58 -20.39 1.45 -13.75
C GLY A 58 -19.22 0.86 -12.96
N GLY A 59 -18.32 1.69 -12.41
CA GLY A 59 -17.17 1.24 -11.63
C GLY A 59 -15.94 0.85 -12.46
N MET A 60 -15.99 1.01 -13.78
CA MET A 60 -14.88 0.64 -14.68
C MET A 60 -13.77 1.69 -14.65
N PHE A 61 -12.52 1.24 -14.77
CA PHE A 61 -11.35 2.11 -14.90
C PHE A 61 -11.22 2.62 -16.34
N GLU A 62 -11.16 3.93 -16.49
CA GLU A 62 -10.97 4.65 -17.76
C GLU A 62 -9.59 5.34 -17.75
N PRO A 63 -8.58 4.79 -18.44
CA PRO A 63 -7.23 5.33 -18.43
C PRO A 63 -7.16 6.77 -18.94
N ASN A 64 -6.30 7.59 -18.33
CA ASN A 64 -6.01 8.94 -18.81
C ASN A 64 -4.48 9.14 -18.92
N ALA A 65 -4.00 9.39 -20.15
CA ALA A 65 -2.58 9.51 -20.44
C ALA A 65 -1.94 10.73 -19.77
N ASP A 66 -2.54 11.93 -19.93
CA ASP A 66 -2.04 13.17 -19.34
C ASP A 66 -1.95 13.09 -17.81
N TRP A 67 -2.98 12.50 -17.18
CA TRP A 67 -2.97 12.31 -15.73
C TRP A 67 -1.91 11.30 -15.31
N THR A 68 -1.73 10.22 -16.07
CA THR A 68 -0.71 9.22 -15.80
C THR A 68 0.69 9.82 -15.92
N ASP A 69 0.97 10.60 -16.96
CA ASP A 69 2.28 11.22 -17.17
C ASP A 69 2.58 12.30 -16.14
N LYS A 70 1.60 13.17 -15.82
CA LYS A 70 1.74 14.17 -14.75
C LYS A 70 2.03 13.50 -13.40
N SER A 71 1.28 12.45 -13.09
CA SER A 71 1.43 11.73 -11.81
C SER A 71 2.74 10.97 -11.74
N ARG A 72 3.18 10.35 -12.84
CA ARG A 72 4.48 9.68 -12.92
C ARG A 72 5.61 10.66 -12.63
N LYS A 73 5.59 11.83 -13.28
CA LYS A 73 6.57 12.89 -13.02
C LYS A 73 6.57 13.33 -11.55
N ASN A 74 5.40 13.61 -10.97
CA ASN A 74 5.31 14.07 -9.59
C ASN A 74 5.80 13.00 -8.59
N ILE A 75 5.48 11.72 -8.84
CA ILE A 75 5.95 10.60 -8.01
C ILE A 75 7.46 10.43 -8.14
N ASP A 76 8.03 10.49 -9.36
CA ASP A 76 9.48 10.41 -9.59
C ASP A 76 10.22 11.55 -8.85
N ASP A 77 9.70 12.78 -8.93
CA ASP A 77 10.26 13.95 -8.24
C ASP A 77 10.16 13.79 -6.70
N ALA A 78 9.02 13.30 -6.18
CA ALA A 78 8.81 13.05 -4.75
C ALA A 78 9.69 11.90 -4.22
N LEU A 79 9.91 10.85 -5.02
CA LEU A 79 10.81 9.76 -4.67
C LEU A 79 12.24 10.25 -4.57
N THR A 80 12.72 11.00 -5.55
CA THR A 80 14.08 11.59 -5.52
C THR A 80 14.32 12.37 -4.22
N LYS A 81 13.36 13.18 -3.78
CA LYS A 81 13.43 13.90 -2.50
C LYS A 81 13.45 12.96 -1.28
N ARG A 82 12.75 11.83 -1.35
CA ARG A 82 12.63 10.87 -0.23
C ARG A 82 13.78 9.88 -0.16
N GLN A 83 14.42 9.53 -1.27
CA GLN A 83 15.53 8.58 -1.33
C GLN A 83 16.65 8.92 -0.34
N ALA A 84 16.95 10.21 -0.15
CA ALA A 84 17.94 10.68 0.82
C ALA A 84 17.63 10.29 2.28
N ASN A 85 16.39 9.92 2.60
CA ASN A 85 15.96 9.58 3.96
C ASN A 85 15.86 8.05 4.22
N LEU A 86 16.11 7.21 3.21
CA LEU A 86 16.04 5.74 3.35
C LEU A 86 17.22 5.14 4.12
N GLY A 87 18.20 5.96 4.50
CA GLY A 87 19.31 5.62 5.41
C GLY A 87 20.37 4.69 4.86
N ASN A 88 20.17 4.06 3.70
CA ASN A 88 21.14 3.20 3.00
C ASN A 88 21.46 3.74 1.60
N LYS A 89 22.41 3.14 0.90
CA LYS A 89 22.76 3.56 -0.46
C LYS A 89 21.59 3.24 -1.39
N VAL A 90 21.07 4.25 -2.08
CA VAL A 90 19.97 4.11 -3.02
C VAL A 90 20.48 4.37 -4.42
N VAL A 91 20.21 3.45 -5.34
CA VAL A 91 20.57 3.58 -6.76
C VAL A 91 19.32 3.33 -7.61
N THR A 92 19.14 4.11 -8.66
CA THR A 92 18.04 3.89 -9.60
C THR A 92 18.42 2.75 -10.55
N ALA A 93 17.47 1.87 -10.83
CA ALA A 93 17.65 0.83 -11.83
C ALA A 93 17.98 1.45 -13.21
N PRO A 94 18.92 0.87 -13.97
CA PRO A 94 19.25 1.37 -15.29
C PRO A 94 18.04 1.27 -16.22
N VAL A 95 17.99 2.14 -17.22
CA VAL A 95 16.98 2.04 -18.27
C VAL A 95 17.21 0.75 -19.05
N ALA A 96 16.21 -0.12 -19.05
CA ALA A 96 16.24 -1.41 -19.73
C ALA A 96 15.63 -1.31 -21.14
N TYR A 97 16.06 -2.21 -22.04
CA TYR A 97 15.57 -2.30 -23.41
C TYR A 97 15.34 -3.76 -23.82
N GLY A 98 14.47 -4.01 -24.79
CA GLY A 98 14.23 -5.36 -25.32
C GLY A 98 13.77 -6.35 -24.24
N ASP A 99 14.42 -7.51 -24.17
CA ASP A 99 14.07 -8.58 -23.22
C ASP A 99 14.22 -8.14 -21.76
N ASP A 100 15.21 -7.31 -21.43
CA ASP A 100 15.41 -6.78 -20.08
C ASP A 100 14.25 -5.86 -19.67
N ALA A 101 13.77 -5.03 -20.60
CA ALA A 101 12.61 -4.17 -20.34
C ALA A 101 11.34 -5.00 -20.09
N ARG A 102 11.15 -6.07 -20.87
CA ARG A 102 10.05 -7.01 -20.66
C ARG A 102 10.16 -7.69 -19.29
N LEU A 103 11.36 -8.12 -18.89
CA LEU A 103 11.60 -8.74 -17.59
C LEU A 103 11.26 -7.79 -16.43
N VAL A 104 11.66 -6.52 -16.52
CA VAL A 104 11.31 -5.49 -15.52
C VAL A 104 9.80 -5.30 -15.43
N GLU A 105 9.07 -5.28 -16.55
CA GLU A 105 7.61 -5.19 -16.53
C GLU A 105 6.96 -6.44 -15.92
N GLU A 106 7.44 -7.64 -16.26
CA GLU A 106 6.97 -8.90 -15.69
C GLU A 106 7.13 -8.93 -14.17
N TYR A 107 8.29 -8.54 -13.64
CA TYR A 107 8.51 -8.46 -12.19
C TYR A 107 7.72 -7.33 -11.53
N SER A 108 7.49 -6.21 -12.23
CA SER A 108 6.63 -5.13 -11.71
C SER A 108 5.17 -5.59 -11.60
N ALA A 109 4.69 -6.34 -12.58
CA ALA A 109 3.36 -6.95 -12.54
C ALA A 109 3.26 -8.07 -11.48
N LEU A 110 4.30 -8.90 -11.36
CA LEU A 110 4.39 -9.94 -10.34
C LEU A 110 4.37 -9.32 -8.93
N PHE A 111 5.15 -8.26 -8.70
CA PHE A 111 5.14 -7.51 -7.45
C PHE A 111 3.72 -7.02 -7.10
N ALA A 112 3.00 -6.44 -8.06
CA ALA A 112 1.64 -5.97 -7.85
C ALA A 112 0.69 -7.14 -7.48
N ALA A 113 0.78 -8.27 -8.18
CA ALA A 113 -0.05 -9.45 -7.92
C ALA A 113 0.26 -10.10 -6.55
N VAL A 114 1.53 -10.21 -6.19
CA VAL A 114 1.98 -10.70 -4.87
C VAL A 114 1.49 -9.75 -3.77
N SER A 115 1.63 -8.44 -3.96
CA SER A 115 1.15 -7.43 -3.00
C SER A 115 -0.36 -7.52 -2.78
N GLN A 116 -1.15 -7.67 -3.85
CA GLN A 116 -2.59 -7.89 -3.74
C GLN A 116 -2.93 -9.18 -3.00
N SER A 117 -2.15 -10.25 -3.21
CA SER A 117 -2.31 -11.50 -2.47
C SER A 117 -1.98 -11.34 -0.99
N VAL A 118 -0.94 -10.59 -0.64
CA VAL A 118 -0.64 -10.24 0.76
C VAL A 118 -1.80 -9.47 1.38
N ILE A 119 -2.29 -8.42 0.71
CA ILE A 119 -3.40 -7.62 1.24
C ILE A 119 -4.63 -8.49 1.51
N GLN A 120 -4.99 -9.32 0.51
CA GLN A 120 -6.17 -10.16 0.58
C GLN A 120 -6.06 -11.28 1.62
N TYR A 121 -4.89 -11.93 1.72
CA TYR A 121 -4.74 -13.18 2.47
C TYR A 121 -3.89 -13.07 3.74
N GLN A 122 -3.19 -11.95 3.95
CA GLN A 122 -2.42 -11.64 5.17
C GLN A 122 -3.14 -10.56 5.98
N PHE A 123 -3.31 -9.39 5.36
CA PHE A 123 -3.73 -8.16 6.05
C PHE A 123 -5.21 -8.11 6.39
N PHE A 124 -6.03 -8.89 5.69
CA PHE A 124 -7.45 -9.02 5.98
C PHE A 124 -7.72 -10.33 6.76
N PRO A 125 -7.90 -10.28 8.10
CA PRO A 125 -8.01 -11.49 8.91
C PRO A 125 -9.15 -12.43 8.49
N GLY A 126 -10.25 -11.87 7.97
CA GLY A 126 -11.41 -12.63 7.50
C GLY A 126 -11.13 -13.52 6.29
N ASN A 127 -10.13 -13.17 5.46
CA ASN A 127 -9.84 -13.85 4.21
C ASN A 127 -8.57 -14.72 4.29
N ARG A 128 -7.91 -14.81 5.45
CA ARG A 128 -6.66 -15.58 5.63
C ARG A 128 -6.81 -17.03 5.13
N LEU A 129 -5.87 -17.47 4.29
CA LEU A 129 -5.88 -18.82 3.71
C LEU A 129 -5.79 -19.90 4.80
N PRO A 130 -6.57 -21.00 4.74
CA PRO A 130 -6.56 -22.04 5.77
C PRO A 130 -5.17 -22.57 6.15
N THR A 131 -4.29 -22.75 5.16
CA THR A 131 -2.90 -23.19 5.36
C THR A 131 -2.04 -22.11 6.04
N LYS A 132 -2.24 -20.83 5.71
CA LYS A 132 -1.56 -19.69 6.37
C LYS A 132 -2.24 -19.24 7.68
N LYS A 133 -3.44 -19.71 8.02
CA LYS A 133 -4.13 -19.32 9.29
C LYS A 133 -3.33 -19.71 10.53
N ARG A 134 -2.55 -20.79 10.48
CA ARG A 134 -1.67 -21.20 11.59
C ARG A 134 -0.40 -20.36 11.63
N ASP A 135 0.20 -20.10 10.48
CA ASP A 135 1.50 -19.43 10.38
C ASP A 135 1.36 -17.90 10.55
N ASN A 136 0.24 -17.32 10.12
CA ASN A 136 -0.11 -15.91 10.37
C ASN A 136 -0.53 -15.63 11.83
N LYS A 137 -0.82 -16.66 12.63
CA LYS A 137 -0.93 -16.51 14.09
C LYS A 137 0.45 -16.44 14.76
N ALA A 138 1.51 -16.82 14.04
CA ALA A 138 2.90 -16.78 14.48
C ALA A 138 3.69 -15.69 13.76
N ASP A 139 3.02 -14.68 13.18
CA ASP A 139 3.63 -13.56 12.46
C ASP A 139 4.57 -13.96 11.31
N VAL A 140 4.28 -15.08 10.64
CA VAL A 140 5.10 -15.59 9.52
C VAL A 140 4.76 -14.84 8.22
N PHE A 141 5.56 -13.84 7.88
CA PHE A 141 5.51 -13.15 6.60
C PHE A 141 6.42 -13.81 5.56
N GLU A 142 5.90 -14.82 4.87
CA GLU A 142 6.60 -15.58 3.82
C GLU A 142 5.92 -15.41 2.46
N TRP A 143 6.48 -14.49 1.66
CA TRP A 143 6.09 -14.20 0.29
C TRP A 143 7.37 -13.96 -0.53
N SER A 144 7.34 -14.27 -1.82
CA SER A 144 8.51 -14.18 -2.69
C SER A 144 8.08 -13.88 -4.13
N LEU A 145 8.94 -13.16 -4.84
CA LEU A 145 8.87 -12.95 -6.29
C LEU A 145 9.69 -14.01 -7.04
N GLY A 146 10.38 -14.91 -6.33
CA GLY A 146 11.25 -15.94 -6.89
C GLY A 146 12.67 -15.47 -7.18
N THR A 147 13.60 -16.42 -7.25
CA THR A 147 15.04 -16.17 -7.39
C THR A 147 15.45 -15.55 -8.72
N GLY A 148 14.57 -15.59 -9.73
CA GLY A 148 14.81 -14.98 -11.03
C GLY A 148 14.93 -13.45 -10.98
N ILE A 149 14.57 -12.81 -9.86
CA ILE A 149 14.74 -11.36 -9.66
C ILE A 149 16.20 -10.92 -9.77
N SER A 150 17.14 -11.83 -9.51
CA SER A 150 18.58 -11.64 -9.68
C SER A 150 19.00 -11.33 -11.12
N GLN A 151 18.13 -11.63 -12.09
CA GLN A 151 18.36 -11.35 -13.51
C GLN A 151 17.97 -9.92 -13.91
N LEU A 152 17.32 -9.15 -13.01
CA LEU A 152 16.94 -7.79 -13.34
C LEU A 152 18.17 -6.90 -13.58
N PRO A 153 18.08 -5.93 -14.51
CA PRO A 153 19.16 -4.99 -14.76
C PRO A 153 19.60 -4.25 -13.49
N GLY A 154 20.90 -4.26 -13.20
CA GLY A 154 21.48 -3.66 -12.00
C GLY A 154 21.38 -4.50 -10.72
N ALA A 155 20.72 -5.66 -10.74
CA ALA A 155 20.57 -6.51 -9.57
C ALA A 155 21.91 -7.03 -9.02
N ASN A 156 22.90 -7.27 -9.88
CA ASN A 156 24.23 -7.75 -9.49
C ASN A 156 25.01 -6.76 -8.61
N ASP A 157 24.67 -5.47 -8.67
CA ASP A 157 25.35 -4.40 -7.94
C ASP A 157 24.57 -3.92 -6.71
N ALA A 158 23.51 -4.64 -6.32
CA ALA A 158 22.62 -4.27 -5.24
C ALA A 158 22.24 -5.48 -4.35
N ASP A 159 21.81 -5.18 -3.12
CA ASP A 159 21.34 -6.20 -2.16
C ASP A 159 19.83 -6.38 -2.21
N TYR A 160 19.10 -5.28 -2.40
CA TYR A 160 17.65 -5.25 -2.35
C TYR A 160 17.05 -4.50 -3.54
N ALA A 161 15.87 -4.90 -3.96
CA ALA A 161 15.04 -4.18 -4.92
C ALA A 161 13.87 -3.50 -4.21
N LEU A 162 13.63 -2.24 -4.51
CA LEU A 162 12.44 -1.49 -4.10
C LEU A 162 11.49 -1.36 -5.30
N PHE A 163 10.32 -1.96 -5.17
CA PHE A 163 9.21 -1.80 -6.11
C PHE A 163 8.16 -0.87 -5.54
N ILE A 164 7.58 -0.04 -6.40
CA ILE A 164 6.49 0.87 -6.06
C ILE A 164 5.40 0.73 -7.10
N TYR A 165 4.18 0.53 -6.62
CA TYR A 165 2.97 0.44 -7.43
C TYR A 165 2.00 1.55 -6.99
N ASN A 166 1.42 2.22 -7.97
CA ASN A 166 0.43 3.27 -7.77
C ASN A 166 -0.65 3.19 -8.85
N LYS A 167 -1.90 3.04 -8.43
CA LYS A 167 -3.07 3.12 -9.29
C LYS A 167 -4.13 4.00 -8.63
N ASP A 168 -4.53 5.07 -9.32
CA ASP A 168 -5.57 5.99 -8.87
C ASP A 168 -6.69 6.12 -9.92
N ALA A 169 -7.93 5.94 -9.48
CA ALA A 169 -9.13 6.10 -10.28
C ALA A 169 -10.04 7.13 -9.61
N TYR A 170 -10.16 8.32 -10.19
CA TYR A 170 -11.00 9.39 -9.67
C TYR A 170 -12.43 9.27 -10.20
N GLY A 171 -13.44 9.36 -9.33
CA GLY A 171 -14.83 9.26 -9.76
C GLY A 171 -15.19 10.26 -10.86
N SER A 172 -15.77 9.76 -11.96
CA SER A 172 -16.27 10.59 -13.06
C SER A 172 -17.40 11.51 -12.59
N THR A 173 -17.76 12.50 -13.41
CA THR A 173 -18.92 13.37 -13.12
C THR A 173 -20.19 12.56 -12.89
N GLY A 174 -20.44 11.54 -13.71
CA GLY A 174 -21.58 10.63 -13.53
C GLY A 174 -21.53 9.86 -12.22
N ARG A 175 -20.35 9.37 -11.81
CA ARG A 175 -20.17 8.67 -10.53
C ARG A 175 -20.37 9.58 -9.31
N LYS A 176 -19.93 10.84 -9.39
CA LYS A 176 -20.18 11.85 -8.33
C LYS A 176 -21.68 12.14 -8.17
N LEU A 177 -22.41 12.25 -9.29
CA LEU A 177 -23.88 12.38 -9.25
C LEU A 177 -24.55 11.13 -8.66
N LEU A 178 -24.07 9.93 -9.02
CA LEU A 178 -24.54 8.68 -8.42
C LEU A 178 -24.30 8.64 -6.91
N GLN A 179 -23.12 9.05 -6.43
CA GLN A 179 -22.83 9.13 -4.99
C GLN A 179 -23.78 10.07 -4.27
N PHE A 180 -24.06 11.24 -4.86
CA PHE A 180 -25.03 12.18 -4.30
C PHE A 180 -26.43 11.58 -4.22
N ALA A 181 -26.92 10.97 -5.30
CA ALA A 181 -28.23 10.31 -5.31
C ALA A 181 -28.32 9.12 -4.34
N ALA A 182 -27.26 8.30 -4.26
CA ALA A 182 -27.18 7.16 -3.35
C ALA A 182 -27.17 7.62 -1.88
N ALA A 183 -26.45 8.70 -1.56
CA ALA A 183 -26.43 9.26 -0.21
C ALA A 183 -27.80 9.74 0.25
N LEU A 184 -28.61 10.32 -0.64
CA LEU A 184 -30.02 10.65 -0.35
C LEU A 184 -30.86 9.41 -0.05
N GLY A 185 -30.50 8.26 -0.62
CA GLY A 185 -31.10 6.96 -0.35
C GLY A 185 -30.48 6.18 0.82
N GLY A 186 -29.53 6.77 1.56
CA GLY A 186 -28.85 6.11 2.69
C GLY A 186 -27.80 5.07 2.30
N VAL A 187 -27.38 5.01 1.03
CA VAL A 187 -26.38 4.07 0.52
C VAL A 187 -25.07 4.81 0.22
N SER A 188 -23.96 4.33 0.77
CA SER A 188 -22.63 4.88 0.48
C SER A 188 -22.00 4.22 -0.75
N VAL A 189 -21.45 5.02 -1.67
CA VAL A 189 -20.69 4.56 -2.82
C VAL A 189 -19.27 5.13 -2.72
N THR A 190 -18.24 4.31 -2.97
CA THR A 190 -16.84 4.74 -2.88
C THR A 190 -16.51 5.82 -3.93
N SER A 191 -15.72 6.82 -3.51
CA SER A 191 -15.34 7.99 -4.32
C SER A 191 -14.47 7.65 -5.54
N GLY A 192 -13.74 6.55 -5.46
CA GLY A 192 -12.71 6.13 -6.41
C GLY A 192 -12.01 4.86 -5.94
N GLU A 193 -10.99 4.46 -6.70
CA GLU A 193 -10.02 3.43 -6.28
C GLU A 193 -8.67 4.13 -6.07
N HIS A 194 -8.06 3.92 -4.91
CA HIS A 194 -6.74 4.45 -4.58
C HIS A 194 -5.90 3.28 -4.06
N ALA A 195 -5.01 2.75 -4.90
CA ALA A 195 -4.16 1.62 -4.57
C ALA A 195 -2.68 2.04 -4.63
N GLY A 196 -1.96 1.85 -3.53
CA GLY A 196 -0.54 2.19 -3.44
C GLY A 196 0.21 1.13 -2.63
N TYR A 197 1.27 0.56 -3.21
CA TYR A 197 2.10 -0.46 -2.56
C TYR A 197 3.57 -0.10 -2.71
N ALA A 198 4.37 -0.32 -1.68
CA ALA A 198 5.82 -0.31 -1.75
C ALA A 198 6.37 -1.56 -1.08
N GLY A 199 7.36 -2.20 -1.70
CA GLY A 199 7.94 -3.41 -1.16
C GLY A 199 9.43 -3.55 -1.43
N LEU A 200 10.13 -4.07 -0.42
CA LEU A 200 11.55 -4.34 -0.44
C LEU A 200 11.76 -5.84 -0.62
N VAL A 201 12.51 -6.23 -1.64
CA VAL A 201 12.73 -7.63 -2.04
C VAL A 201 14.22 -7.95 -2.00
N ASP A 202 14.58 -9.12 -1.46
CA ASP A 202 15.96 -9.63 -1.51
C ASP A 202 16.32 -9.99 -2.95
N LEU A 203 17.39 -9.39 -3.50
CA LEU A 203 17.79 -9.64 -4.88
C LEU A 203 18.42 -11.03 -5.11
N LYS A 204 18.85 -11.72 -4.04
CA LYS A 204 19.43 -13.06 -4.11
C LYS A 204 18.37 -14.14 -3.98
N THR A 205 17.45 -14.00 -3.03
CA THR A 205 16.44 -15.03 -2.74
C THR A 205 15.10 -14.76 -3.43
N GLY A 206 14.80 -13.51 -3.77
CA GLY A 206 13.48 -13.09 -4.23
C GLY A 206 12.46 -12.89 -3.12
N ASP A 207 12.85 -13.05 -1.85
CA ASP A 207 11.94 -12.90 -0.72
C ASP A 207 11.43 -11.47 -0.59
N LEU A 208 10.12 -11.31 -0.41
CA LEU A 208 9.53 -10.04 -0.02
C LEU A 208 9.83 -9.82 1.47
N LEU A 209 10.75 -8.89 1.75
CA LEU A 209 11.28 -8.61 3.08
C LEU A 209 10.44 -7.60 3.84
N TRP A 210 9.83 -6.67 3.11
CA TRP A 210 8.93 -5.66 3.65
C TRP A 210 7.88 -5.28 2.60
N LEU A 211 6.67 -5.00 3.05
CA LEU A 211 5.58 -4.47 2.24
C LEU A 211 4.80 -3.44 3.05
N ASN A 212 4.52 -2.29 2.46
CA ASN A 212 3.52 -1.35 2.92
C ASN A 212 2.44 -1.19 1.83
N ALA A 213 1.18 -1.39 2.24
CA ALA A 213 0.00 -1.37 1.39
C ALA A 213 -1.22 -0.76 2.11
N ASP A 214 -1.00 0.31 2.88
CA ASP A 214 -2.07 1.04 3.57
C ASP A 214 -3.20 1.47 2.62
N GLY A 215 -4.40 0.94 2.84
CA GLY A 215 -5.60 1.28 2.08
C GLY A 215 -6.13 2.70 2.34
N ALA A 216 -5.59 3.40 3.34
CA ALA A 216 -5.89 4.79 3.66
C ALA A 216 -4.88 5.78 3.04
N MET A 217 -4.03 5.34 2.11
CA MET A 217 -3.16 6.24 1.35
C MET A 217 -3.97 7.27 0.58
N GLY A 218 -3.57 8.53 0.70
CA GLY A 218 -4.24 9.66 0.10
C GLY A 218 -3.29 10.53 -0.71
N GLY A 219 -3.75 11.74 -1.01
CA GLY A 219 -3.04 12.67 -1.88
C GLY A 219 -3.41 12.46 -3.34
N ASP A 220 -3.75 13.54 -4.03
CA ASP A 220 -3.98 13.53 -5.47
C ASP A 220 -2.62 13.52 -6.19
N VAL A 221 -2.21 12.37 -6.71
CA VAL A 221 -0.89 12.22 -7.35
C VAL A 221 -0.71 13.07 -8.60
N ARG A 222 -1.81 13.62 -9.15
CA ARG A 222 -1.76 14.59 -10.25
C ARG A 222 -1.21 15.93 -9.77
N GLU A 223 -1.27 16.22 -8.48
CA GLU A 223 -0.70 17.41 -7.86
C GLU A 223 0.59 17.08 -7.10
N VAL A 224 1.49 18.07 -7.01
CA VAL A 224 2.83 17.88 -6.45
C VAL A 224 2.78 17.51 -4.97
N ASP A 225 1.99 18.23 -4.18
CA ASP A 225 1.78 18.01 -2.75
C ASP A 225 1.08 16.66 -2.48
N GLY A 226 0.12 16.29 -3.33
CA GLY A 226 -0.55 15.01 -3.27
C GLY A 226 0.39 13.84 -3.56
N ALA A 227 1.28 13.95 -4.54
CA ALA A 227 2.31 12.95 -4.81
C ALA A 227 3.35 12.85 -3.67
N GLU A 228 3.78 13.97 -3.09
CA GLU A 228 4.68 13.98 -1.93
C GLU A 228 4.07 13.28 -0.71
N LYS A 229 2.77 13.54 -0.44
CA LYS A 229 2.01 12.83 0.58
C LYS A 229 1.95 11.34 0.28
N ARG A 230 1.61 10.97 -0.97
CA ARG A 230 1.50 9.57 -1.40
C ARG A 230 2.81 8.82 -1.21
N VAL A 231 3.92 9.36 -1.70
CA VAL A 231 5.25 8.73 -1.56
C VAL A 231 5.67 8.67 -0.09
N GLY A 232 5.35 9.70 0.70
CA GLY A 232 5.60 9.68 2.14
C GLY A 232 4.88 8.54 2.85
N GLN A 233 3.61 8.29 2.51
CA GLN A 233 2.83 7.18 3.07
C GLN A 233 3.30 5.82 2.54
N LEU A 234 3.66 5.72 1.25
CA LEU A 234 4.21 4.50 0.65
C LEU A 234 5.49 4.04 1.36
N LEU A 235 6.35 4.99 1.74
CA LEU A 235 7.63 4.71 2.40
C LEU A 235 7.55 4.85 3.94
N GLU A 236 6.35 4.93 4.50
CA GLU A 236 6.14 4.92 5.95
C GLU A 236 6.61 3.58 6.53
N GLU A 237 7.26 3.61 7.70
CA GLU A 237 7.82 2.41 8.36
C GLU A 237 8.87 1.64 7.52
N PHE A 238 9.46 2.27 6.51
CA PHE A 238 10.50 1.64 5.69
C PHE A 238 11.71 1.20 6.55
N PRO A 239 12.18 -0.06 6.43
CA PRO A 239 13.33 -0.56 7.18
C PRO A 239 14.61 0.22 6.87
N GLY A 240 15.36 0.66 7.89
CA GLY A 240 16.61 1.40 7.71
C GLY A 240 16.47 2.90 7.54
N SER A 241 15.24 3.44 7.60
CA SER A 241 15.00 4.88 7.70
C SER A 241 15.70 5.48 8.91
N ALA A 242 16.36 6.63 8.75
CA ALA A 242 17.05 7.33 9.84
C ALA A 242 16.10 7.99 10.87
N LYS A 243 14.77 7.91 10.67
CA LYS A 243 13.79 8.44 11.64
C LYS A 243 13.43 7.35 12.67
N PRO A 244 13.42 7.68 13.98
CA PRO A 244 13.07 6.72 15.01
C PRO A 244 11.68 6.14 14.78
N LYS A 245 11.54 4.84 15.03
CA LYS A 245 10.25 4.16 15.25
C LYS A 245 9.50 5.00 16.29
N LEU A 246 8.42 5.69 15.91
CA LEU A 246 7.52 6.28 16.90
C LEU A 246 6.92 5.10 17.66
N ALA A 247 7.44 4.89 18.87
CA ALA A 247 6.89 3.91 19.79
C ALA A 247 5.40 4.22 19.94
N SER A 248 4.55 3.25 19.64
CA SER A 248 3.14 3.30 19.97
C SER A 248 3.04 3.53 21.47
N VAL A 249 2.65 4.74 21.86
CA VAL A 249 2.22 5.03 23.22
C VAL A 249 0.94 4.22 23.42
N GLN A 250 1.06 3.08 24.09
CA GLN A 250 -0.10 2.39 24.63
C GLN A 250 -0.68 3.23 25.77
N PRO A 251 -2.01 3.34 25.88
CA PRO A 251 -2.68 4.00 26.99
C PRO A 251 -2.47 3.25 28.31
#